data_AF-A0A3T1B5G7-F1
#
_entry.id   AF-A0A3T1B5G7-F1
#
_cell.length_a   1.000
_cell.length_b   1.000
_cell.length_c   1.000
_cell.angle_alpha   90.00
_cell.angle_beta   90.00
_cell.angle_gamma   90.00
#
_symmetry.space_group_name_H-M   'P 1'
#
loop_
_entity.id
_entity.type
_entity.pdbx_description
1 polymer ?
#
loop_
_entity_poly.entity_id
_entity_poly.type
_entity_poly.pdbx_seq_one_letter_code
_entity_poly.pdbx_strand_id
1 'polypeptide(L)'
;MSGMAWCFAIGSLFFLVGPLDVYADLVGPTADAVTFFIGSIFFTAGGFLQIRNSRSRGERWAAVIQSFGTLYFNFSTARAIVVTTSDSAYDHVVWRPDLFGSICFLISGVIGLAAAGWRGWQPYVNLLGCVFFMISALASFVWPSDSTEVSGTVAGVNTSLGAACFLICALAGLRTSGSSGRSDAAAGASR
;
A
#
# COMPACT_ATOMS: atom_id res chain seq x y z
N MET A 1 10.58 -7.90 -13.52
CA MET A 1 9.51 -6.86 -13.47
C MET A 1 8.17 -7.41 -12.98
N SER A 2 7.73 -8.60 -13.42
CA SER A 2 6.45 -9.20 -13.00
C SER A 2 6.31 -9.45 -11.50
N GLY A 3 7.36 -9.95 -10.83
CA GLY A 3 7.32 -10.23 -9.39
C GLY A 3 7.02 -9.00 -8.51
N MET A 4 7.59 -7.85 -8.85
CA MET A 4 7.33 -6.57 -8.17
C MET A 4 5.85 -6.17 -8.26
N ALA A 5 5.27 -6.27 -9.46
CA ALA A 5 3.87 -5.90 -9.69
C ALA A 5 2.91 -6.87 -8.98
N TRP A 6 3.23 -8.16 -8.88
CA TRP A 6 2.46 -9.12 -8.09
C TRP A 6 2.48 -8.80 -6.59
N CYS A 7 3.65 -8.48 -6.03
CA CYS A 7 3.77 -8.07 -4.63
C CYS A 7 2.88 -6.87 -4.33
N PHE A 8 2.93 -5.82 -5.15
CA PHE A 8 2.07 -4.66 -4.97
C PHE A 8 0.59 -4.98 -5.16
N ALA A 9 0.22 -5.79 -6.16
CA ALA A 9 -1.19 -6.17 -6.36
C ALA A 9 -1.76 -6.93 -5.15
N ILE A 10 -1.03 -7.93 -4.64
CA ILE A 10 -1.46 -8.73 -3.49
C ILE A 10 -1.53 -7.84 -2.24
N GLY A 11 -0.48 -7.06 -1.96
CA GLY A 11 -0.46 -6.13 -0.83
C GLY A 11 -1.64 -5.14 -0.86
N SER A 12 -1.93 -4.58 -2.04
CA SER A 12 -3.08 -3.68 -2.23
C SER A 12 -4.42 -4.37 -1.97
N LEU A 13 -4.60 -5.65 -2.30
CA LEU A 13 -5.86 -6.35 -2.02
C LEU A 13 -6.15 -6.46 -0.51
N PHE A 14 -5.14 -6.75 0.29
CA PHE A 14 -5.28 -6.78 1.75
C PHE A 14 -5.71 -5.42 2.30
N PHE A 15 -5.08 -4.33 1.85
CA PHE A 15 -5.42 -2.97 2.28
C PHE A 15 -6.71 -2.43 1.65
N LEU A 16 -7.22 -3.07 0.60
CA LEU A 16 -8.51 -2.74 -0.02
C LEU A 16 -9.68 -3.35 0.76
N VAL A 17 -9.46 -4.53 1.35
CA VAL A 17 -10.52 -5.31 2.01
C VAL A 17 -10.51 -5.14 3.52
N GLY A 18 -9.33 -5.10 4.15
CA GLY A 18 -9.20 -4.97 5.62
C GLY A 18 -10.02 -3.84 6.23
N PRO A 19 -10.00 -2.62 5.66
CA PRO A 19 -10.71 -1.49 6.27
C PRO A 19 -12.24 -1.51 6.10
N LEU A 20 -12.81 -2.55 5.50
CA LEU A 20 -14.26 -2.67 5.33
C LEU A 20 -14.88 -3.21 6.62
N ASP A 21 -15.85 -2.50 7.19
CA ASP A 21 -16.53 -2.91 8.43
C ASP A 21 -17.10 -4.34 8.31
N VAL A 22 -17.72 -4.66 7.17
CA VAL A 22 -18.24 -6.01 6.87
C VAL A 22 -17.16 -7.08 6.96
N TYR A 23 -15.93 -6.79 6.55
CA TYR A 23 -14.84 -7.75 6.65
C TYR A 23 -14.39 -7.91 8.10
N ALA A 24 -14.17 -6.80 8.80
CA ALA A 24 -13.75 -6.79 10.20
C ALA A 24 -14.76 -7.49 11.12
N ASP A 25 -16.06 -7.27 10.91
CA ASP A 25 -17.16 -7.93 11.66
C ASP A 25 -17.18 -9.45 11.43
N LEU A 26 -16.81 -9.92 10.24
CA LEU A 26 -16.81 -11.34 9.89
C LEU A 26 -15.61 -12.10 10.48
N VAL A 27 -14.42 -11.50 10.46
CA VAL A 27 -13.17 -12.19 10.84
C VAL A 27 -12.71 -11.87 12.26
N GLY A 28 -13.21 -10.77 12.83
CA GLY A 28 -12.80 -10.26 14.13
C GLY A 28 -11.49 -9.46 14.10
N PRO A 29 -11.22 -8.71 15.17
CA PRO A 29 -10.15 -7.70 15.21
C PRO A 29 -8.75 -8.29 14.99
N THR A 30 -8.44 -9.43 15.60
CA THR A 30 -7.11 -10.04 15.46
C THR A 30 -6.84 -10.51 14.03
N ALA A 31 -7.83 -11.15 13.39
CA ALA A 31 -7.67 -11.64 12.03
C ALA A 31 -7.58 -10.48 11.02
N ASP A 32 -8.33 -9.40 11.25
CA ASP A 32 -8.21 -8.17 10.45
C ASP A 32 -6.82 -7.52 10.59
N ALA A 33 -6.29 -7.43 11.81
CA ALA A 33 -4.91 -6.98 12.03
C ALA A 33 -3.87 -7.86 11.30
N VAL A 34 -4.06 -9.18 11.28
CA VAL A 34 -3.22 -10.12 10.51
C VAL A 34 -3.32 -9.85 9.00
N THR A 35 -4.51 -9.55 8.48
CA THR A 35 -4.74 -9.18 7.07
C THR A 35 -3.89 -7.98 6.67
N PHE A 36 -3.90 -6.90 7.46
CA PHE A 36 -3.04 -5.74 7.19
C PHE A 36 -1.55 -6.07 7.26
N PHE A 37 -1.13 -6.86 8.25
CA PHE A 37 0.28 -7.25 8.39
C PHE A 37 0.78 -8.08 7.20
N ILE A 38 -0.01 -9.05 6.73
CA ILE A 38 0.35 -9.81 5.52
C ILE A 38 0.46 -8.87 4.32
N GLY A 39 -0.51 -7.96 4.16
CA GLY A 39 -0.48 -6.95 3.12
C GLY A 39 0.79 -6.10 3.14
N SER A 40 1.24 -5.66 4.31
CA SER A 40 2.42 -4.79 4.44
C SER A 40 3.71 -5.53 4.10
N ILE A 41 3.81 -6.82 4.43
CA ILE A 41 4.95 -7.67 4.03
C ILE A 41 5.06 -7.76 2.50
N PHE A 42 3.93 -7.91 1.80
CA PHE A 42 3.93 -7.89 0.33
C PHE A 42 4.36 -6.53 -0.23
N PHE A 43 3.89 -5.43 0.34
CA PHE A 43 4.36 -4.09 -0.03
C PHE A 43 5.87 -3.92 0.19
N THR A 44 6.41 -4.42 1.29
CA THR A 44 7.85 -4.39 1.58
C THR A 44 8.65 -5.21 0.59
N ALA A 45 8.21 -6.43 0.27
CA ALA A 45 8.83 -7.24 -0.77
C ALA A 45 8.83 -6.52 -2.13
N GLY A 46 7.69 -5.90 -2.49
CA GLY A 46 7.55 -5.07 -3.69
C GLY A 46 8.53 -3.90 -3.71
N GLY A 47 8.66 -3.17 -2.59
CA GLY A 47 9.61 -2.05 -2.43
C GLY A 47 11.06 -2.47 -2.64
N PHE A 48 11.50 -3.56 -2.02
CA PHE A 48 12.86 -4.09 -2.22
C PHE A 48 13.11 -4.52 -3.67
N LEU A 49 12.12 -5.16 -4.31
CA LEU A 49 12.21 -5.49 -5.73
C LEU A 49 12.26 -4.22 -6.60
N GLN A 50 11.54 -3.16 -6.24
CA GLN A 50 11.57 -1.89 -6.94
C GLN A 50 12.95 -1.21 -6.85
N ILE A 51 13.60 -1.27 -5.69
CA ILE A 51 15.00 -0.80 -5.53
C ILE A 51 15.94 -1.55 -6.49
N ARG A 52 15.78 -2.88 -6.61
CA ARG A 52 16.63 -3.71 -7.49
C ARG A 52 16.36 -3.45 -8.98
N ASN A 53 15.14 -3.07 -9.34
CA ASN A 53 14.72 -2.87 -10.73
C ASN A 53 14.76 -1.40 -11.19
N SER A 54 15.16 -0.46 -10.32
CA SER A 54 15.20 0.97 -10.65
C SER A 54 16.19 1.26 -11.78
N ARG A 55 15.78 2.07 -12.75
CA ARG A 55 16.58 2.41 -13.96
C ARG A 55 17.21 3.79 -13.88
N SER A 56 16.75 4.63 -12.98
CA SER A 56 17.27 5.98 -12.76
C SER A 56 17.54 6.24 -11.28
N ARG A 57 18.37 7.24 -10.98
CA ARG A 57 18.63 7.67 -9.60
C ARG A 57 17.36 8.14 -8.90
N GLY A 58 16.46 8.80 -9.64
CA GLY A 58 15.15 9.24 -9.12
C GLY A 58 14.26 8.06 -8.75
N GLU A 59 14.11 7.08 -9.63
CA GLU A 59 13.36 5.85 -9.34
C GLU A 59 13.92 5.11 -8.12
N ARG A 60 15.25 5.03 -8.00
CA ARG A 60 15.90 4.38 -6.87
C ARG A 60 15.61 5.08 -5.55
N TRP A 61 15.68 6.41 -5.52
CA TRP A 61 15.38 7.18 -4.31
C TRP A 61 13.90 7.07 -3.90
N ALA A 62 12.99 7.15 -4.87
CA ALA A 62 11.57 6.89 -4.61
C ALA A 62 11.38 5.51 -3.97
N ALA A 63 11.94 4.46 -4.59
CA ALA A 63 11.85 3.09 -4.09
C ALA A 63 12.44 2.90 -2.68
N VAL A 64 13.57 3.55 -2.37
CA VAL A 64 14.19 3.49 -1.03
C VAL A 64 13.29 4.14 0.02
N ILE A 65 12.81 5.36 -0.24
CA ILE A 65 11.94 6.09 0.71
C ILE A 65 10.63 5.33 0.89
N GLN A 66 10.05 4.82 -0.20
CA GLN A 66 8.86 3.97 -0.13
C GLN A 66 9.11 2.72 0.71
N SER A 67 10.26 2.07 0.56
CA SER A 67 10.58 0.87 1.34
C SER A 67 10.64 1.17 2.83
N PHE A 68 11.23 2.30 3.25
CA PHE A 68 11.13 2.76 4.64
C PHE A 68 9.68 2.97 5.07
N GLY A 69 8.85 3.55 4.20
CA GLY A 69 7.42 3.68 4.47
C GLY A 69 6.76 2.33 4.75
N THR A 70 7.02 1.32 3.93
CA THR A 70 6.46 -0.04 4.15
C THR A 70 6.96 -0.68 5.45
N LEU A 71 8.18 -0.39 5.89
CA LEU A 71 8.70 -0.89 7.16
C LEU A 71 7.95 -0.28 8.35
N TYR A 72 7.64 1.02 8.31
CA TYR A 72 6.77 1.64 9.31
C TYR A 72 5.39 0.99 9.34
N PHE A 73 4.80 0.72 8.17
CA PHE A 73 3.55 -0.06 8.08
C PHE A 73 3.68 -1.47 8.67
N ASN A 74 4.80 -2.18 8.51
CA ASN A 74 4.99 -3.47 9.18
C ASN A 74 5.01 -3.32 10.71
N PHE A 75 5.68 -2.30 11.24
CA PHE A 75 5.71 -2.08 12.69
C PHE A 75 4.33 -1.73 13.24
N SER A 76 3.58 -0.85 12.56
CA SER A 76 2.24 -0.46 13.01
C SER A 76 1.23 -1.61 12.95
N THR A 77 1.27 -2.42 11.90
CA THR A 77 0.42 -3.62 11.74
C THR A 77 0.83 -4.75 12.68
N ALA A 78 2.12 -4.95 12.95
CA ALA A 78 2.56 -5.90 13.97
C ALA A 78 2.09 -5.49 15.37
N ARG A 79 2.16 -4.19 15.69
CA ARG A 79 1.64 -3.66 16.96
C ARG A 79 0.13 -3.89 17.09
N ALA A 80 -0.64 -3.73 16.01
CA ALA A 80 -2.07 -4.03 15.99
C ALA A 80 -2.37 -5.49 16.38
N ILE A 81 -1.58 -6.45 15.90
CA ILE A 81 -1.71 -7.86 16.29
C ILE A 81 -1.46 -8.03 17.80
N VAL A 82 -0.41 -7.41 18.34
CA VAL A 82 -0.08 -7.51 19.77
C VAL A 82 -1.20 -6.95 20.64
N VAL A 83 -1.73 -5.78 20.27
CA VAL A 83 -2.82 -5.13 21.02
C VAL A 83 -4.08 -6.00 21.02
N THR A 84 -4.52 -6.45 19.84
CA THR A 84 -5.73 -7.26 19.69
C THR A 84 -5.64 -8.64 20.34
N THR A 85 -4.44 -9.16 20.56
CA THR A 85 -4.22 -10.46 21.25
C THR A 85 -4.10 -10.30 22.77
N SER A 86 -3.59 -9.16 23.24
CA SER A 86 -3.29 -8.96 24.68
C SER A 86 -4.48 -8.44 25.49
N ASP A 87 -5.45 -7.80 24.84
CA ASP A 87 -6.62 -7.23 25.50
C ASP A 87 -7.86 -7.38 24.60
N SER A 88 -8.62 -8.46 24.82
CA SER A 88 -9.85 -8.76 24.06
C SER A 88 -11.00 -7.81 24.37
N ALA A 89 -10.88 -6.98 25.41
CA ALA A 89 -11.84 -5.95 25.79
C ALA A 89 -11.44 -4.55 25.29
N TYR A 90 -10.32 -4.43 24.58
CA TYR A 90 -9.86 -3.16 23.99
C TYR A 90 -10.67 -2.85 22.72
N ASP A 91 -11.88 -2.36 22.94
CA ASP A 91 -12.64 -1.64 21.93
C ASP A 91 -11.97 -0.27 21.76
N HIS A 92 -11.25 -0.10 20.65
CA HIS A 92 -11.34 1.03 19.70
C HIS A 92 -10.06 1.08 18.83
N VAL A 93 -10.23 0.74 17.55
CA VAL A 93 -9.30 0.90 16.42
C VAL A 93 -8.20 -0.19 16.34
N VAL A 94 -8.58 -1.29 15.71
CA VAL A 94 -7.79 -2.51 15.43
C VAL A 94 -6.47 -2.20 14.72
N TRP A 95 -6.41 -1.19 13.86
CA TRP A 95 -5.16 -0.66 13.32
C TRP A 95 -5.33 0.80 12.90
N ARG A 96 -4.34 1.66 13.20
CA ARG A 96 -4.29 3.05 12.74
C ARG A 96 -3.27 3.17 11.60
N PRO A 97 -3.64 3.80 10.47
CA PRO A 97 -2.71 4.11 9.40
C PRO A 97 -1.49 4.87 9.91
N ASP A 98 -0.32 4.40 9.47
CA ASP A 98 0.95 4.91 9.96
C ASP A 98 1.26 6.28 9.33
N LEU A 99 1.42 7.30 10.19
CA LEU A 99 1.70 8.67 9.78
C LEU A 99 3.07 8.81 9.13
N PHE A 100 4.11 8.18 9.70
CA PHE A 100 5.47 8.28 9.19
C PHE A 100 5.61 7.56 7.84
N GLY A 101 4.99 6.39 7.72
CA GLY A 101 4.91 5.60 6.50
C GLY A 101 4.18 6.33 5.40
N SER A 102 3.05 7.00 5.72
CA SER A 102 2.29 7.81 4.76
C SER A 102 3.08 9.03 4.28
N ILE A 103 3.83 9.69 5.18
CA ILE A 103 4.76 10.78 4.79
C ILE A 103 5.84 10.24 3.83
N CYS A 104 6.44 9.09 4.13
CA CYS A 104 7.40 8.45 3.23
C CYS A 104 6.78 8.15 1.85
N PHE A 105 5.57 7.61 1.80
CA PHE A 105 4.88 7.34 0.53
C PHE A 105 4.58 8.61 -0.26
N LEU A 106 4.19 9.70 0.41
CA LEU A 106 3.92 10.98 -0.26
C LEU A 106 5.20 11.56 -0.88
N ILE A 107 6.30 11.58 -0.12
CA ILE A 107 7.62 12.03 -0.60
C ILE A 107 8.08 11.15 -1.77
N SER A 108 7.98 9.82 -1.61
CA SER A 108 8.30 8.86 -2.68
C SER A 108 7.47 9.11 -3.93
N GLY A 109 6.16 9.33 -3.79
CA GLY A 109 5.24 9.56 -4.90
C GLY A 109 5.61 10.79 -5.72
N VAL A 110 5.98 11.89 -5.06
CA VAL A 110 6.45 13.11 -5.74
C VAL A 110 7.76 12.87 -6.48
N ILE A 111 8.72 12.19 -5.84
CA ILE A 111 10.00 11.83 -6.48
C ILE A 111 9.77 10.89 -7.67
N GLY A 112 8.88 9.90 -7.53
CA GLY A 112 8.52 8.95 -8.58
C GLY A 112 7.84 9.63 -9.78
N LEU A 113 6.94 10.58 -9.53
CA LEU A 113 6.31 11.40 -10.56
C LEU A 113 7.34 12.28 -11.30
N ALA A 114 8.25 12.92 -10.56
CA ALA A 114 9.33 13.70 -11.13
C ALA A 114 10.31 12.84 -11.94
N ALA A 115 10.64 11.63 -11.45
CA ALA A 115 11.49 10.67 -12.15
C ALA A 115 10.85 10.15 -13.44
N ALA A 116 9.51 10.06 -13.50
CA ALA A 116 8.76 9.79 -14.72
C ALA A 116 8.65 11.02 -15.66
N GLY A 117 9.30 12.13 -15.33
CA GLY A 117 9.27 13.37 -16.10
C GLY A 117 7.87 13.99 -16.17
N TRP A 118 7.02 13.77 -15.17
CA TRP A 118 5.63 14.26 -15.13
C TRP A 118 4.76 13.70 -16.26
N ARG A 119 5.09 12.52 -16.79
CA ARG A 119 4.40 11.90 -17.93
C ARG A 119 3.72 10.60 -17.55
N GLY A 120 2.67 10.31 -18.31
CA GLY A 120 1.87 9.09 -18.13
C GLY A 120 0.94 9.18 -16.94
N TRP A 121 -0.14 8.41 -16.95
CA TRP A 121 -1.17 8.45 -15.92
C TRP A 121 -0.75 7.70 -14.64
N GLN A 122 0.08 6.66 -14.76
CA GLN A 122 0.41 5.75 -13.65
C GLN A 122 1.06 6.46 -12.43
N PRO A 123 2.07 7.33 -12.60
CA PRO A 123 2.68 8.00 -11.45
C PRO A 123 1.73 8.97 -10.73
N TYR A 124 0.79 9.59 -11.46
CA TYR A 124 -0.25 10.43 -10.86
C TYR A 124 -1.24 9.60 -10.04
N VAL A 125 -1.71 8.46 -10.56
CA VAL A 125 -2.58 7.55 -9.79
C VAL A 125 -1.85 6.99 -8.58
N ASN A 126 -0.56 6.66 -8.71
CA ASN A 126 0.25 6.24 -7.56
C ASN A 126 0.34 7.35 -6.49
N LEU A 127 0.62 8.60 -6.89
CA LEU A 127 0.67 9.73 -5.95
C LEU A 127 -0.69 10.00 -5.30
N LEU A 128 -1.79 9.88 -6.05
CA LEU A 128 -3.14 9.99 -5.50
C LEU A 128 -3.39 8.93 -4.41
N GLY A 129 -2.91 7.70 -4.62
CA GLY A 129 -2.94 6.66 -3.61
C GLY A 129 -2.20 7.06 -2.31
N CYS A 130 -1.02 7.67 -2.44
CA CYS A 130 -0.26 8.18 -1.29
C CYS A 130 -1.02 9.29 -0.55
N VAL A 131 -1.73 10.17 -1.27
CA VAL A 131 -2.54 11.24 -0.67
C VAL A 131 -3.68 10.64 0.15
N PHE A 132 -4.40 9.64 -0.37
CA PHE A 132 -5.46 8.98 0.39
C PHE A 132 -4.93 8.30 1.66
N PHE A 133 -3.80 7.59 1.59
CA PHE A 133 -3.15 7.05 2.79
C PHE A 133 -2.77 8.13 3.81
N MET A 134 -2.31 9.29 3.35
CA MET A 134 -2.03 10.43 4.24
C MET A 134 -3.29 10.98 4.91
N ILE A 135 -4.39 11.14 4.18
CA ILE A 135 -5.68 11.56 4.75
C ILE A 135 -6.13 10.56 5.81
N SER A 136 -6.00 9.27 5.52
CA SER A 136 -6.33 8.19 6.45
C SER A 136 -5.51 8.26 7.75
N ALA A 137 -4.20 8.49 7.65
CA ALA A 137 -3.32 8.64 8.80
C ALA A 137 -3.65 9.89 9.62
N LEU A 138 -3.96 11.02 8.99
CA LEU A 138 -4.38 12.23 9.67
C LEU A 138 -5.72 12.04 10.40
N ALA A 139 -6.69 11.37 9.79
CA ALA A 139 -7.98 11.07 10.41
C ALA A 139 -7.80 10.24 11.70
N SER A 140 -6.80 9.37 11.73
CA SER A 140 -6.47 8.51 12.88
C SER A 140 -5.54 9.16 13.92
N PHE A 141 -4.81 10.22 13.54
CA PHE A 141 -3.89 10.93 14.43
C PHE A 141 -4.57 12.12 15.13
N VAL A 142 -5.41 12.88 14.41
CA VAL A 142 -5.90 14.19 14.85
C VAL A 142 -7.17 14.11 15.69
N TRP A 143 -7.97 13.03 15.60
CA TRP A 143 -9.26 12.94 16.29
C TRP A 143 -9.19 12.08 17.55
N PRO A 144 -9.17 12.66 18.76
CA PRO A 144 -9.25 11.92 20.02
C PRO A 144 -10.72 11.58 20.29
N SER A 145 -10.98 10.31 20.60
CA SER A 145 -12.03 9.65 21.40
C SER A 145 -13.49 10.14 21.47
N ASP A 146 -13.86 11.36 21.08
CA ASP A 146 -15.22 11.91 21.25
C ASP A 146 -16.13 11.71 20.01
N SER A 147 -15.59 11.17 18.91
CA SER A 147 -16.37 10.77 17.71
C SER A 147 -15.75 9.58 16.96
N THR A 148 -15.55 8.48 17.69
CA THR A 148 -14.80 7.27 17.29
C THR A 148 -15.25 6.68 15.94
N GLU A 149 -16.56 6.68 15.64
CA GLU A 149 -17.09 6.07 14.40
C GLU A 149 -16.72 6.84 13.13
N VAL A 150 -16.78 8.17 13.15
CA VAL A 150 -16.52 9.00 11.96
C VAL A 150 -15.04 8.97 11.59
N SER A 151 -14.14 9.04 12.59
CA SER A 151 -12.69 8.94 12.38
C SER A 151 -12.30 7.58 11.78
N GLY A 152 -12.88 6.49 12.30
CA GLY A 152 -12.69 5.13 11.78
C GLY A 152 -13.16 5.00 10.32
N THR A 153 -14.37 5.49 10.02
CA THR A 153 -14.93 5.45 8.66
C THR A 153 -14.07 6.22 7.66
N VAL A 154 -13.64 7.45 8.01
CA VAL A 154 -12.79 8.26 7.15
C VAL A 154 -11.43 7.57 6.94
N ALA A 155 -10.84 7.01 7.98
CA ALA A 155 -9.59 6.27 7.86
C ALA A 155 -9.76 5.03 6.95
N GLY A 156 -10.82 4.24 7.15
CA GLY A 156 -11.05 3.02 6.38
C GLY A 156 -11.32 3.27 4.90
N VAL A 157 -12.20 4.22 4.58
CA VAL A 157 -12.53 4.59 3.20
C VAL A 157 -11.28 5.09 2.46
N ASN A 158 -10.50 5.97 3.08
CA ASN A 158 -9.30 6.50 2.44
C ASN A 158 -8.21 5.43 2.29
N THR A 159 -8.05 4.51 3.25
CA THR A 159 -7.13 3.37 3.08
C THR A 159 -7.52 2.52 1.87
N SER A 160 -8.81 2.22 1.74
CA SER A 160 -9.35 1.43 0.62
C SER A 160 -9.18 2.13 -0.72
N LEU A 161 -9.47 3.44 -0.80
CA LEU A 161 -9.26 4.25 -2.01
C LEU A 161 -7.78 4.31 -2.40
N GLY A 162 -6.90 4.51 -1.43
CA GLY A 162 -5.45 4.49 -1.65
C GLY A 162 -4.97 3.14 -2.18
N ALA A 163 -5.45 2.05 -1.58
CA ALA A 163 -5.15 0.69 -2.00
C ALA A 163 -5.66 0.40 -3.42
N ALA A 164 -6.84 0.90 -3.79
CA ALA A 164 -7.38 0.79 -5.14
C ALA A 164 -6.48 1.49 -6.17
N CYS A 165 -5.96 2.69 -5.87
CA CYS A 165 -5.01 3.37 -6.74
C CYS A 165 -3.73 2.55 -6.97
N PHE A 166 -3.16 2.00 -5.90
CA PHE A 166 -1.98 1.14 -5.99
C PHE A 166 -2.26 -0.16 -6.76
N LEU A 167 -3.43 -0.77 -6.58
CA LEU A 167 -3.85 -1.96 -7.30
C LEU A 167 -3.98 -1.67 -8.81
N ILE A 168 -4.58 -0.55 -9.20
CA ILE A 168 -4.69 -0.14 -10.61
C ILE A 168 -3.31 -0.03 -11.26
N CYS A 169 -2.36 0.62 -10.57
CA CYS A 169 -0.97 0.72 -11.02
C CYS A 169 -0.28 -0.65 -11.15
N ALA A 170 -0.47 -1.52 -10.16
CA ALA A 170 0.10 -2.86 -10.13
C ALA A 170 -0.45 -3.74 -11.27
N LEU A 171 -1.77 -3.74 -11.49
CA LEU A 171 -2.42 -4.47 -12.58
C LEU A 171 -1.97 -3.98 -13.96
N ALA A 172 -1.80 -2.67 -14.14
CA ALA A 172 -1.23 -2.13 -15.37
C ALA A 172 0.22 -2.62 -15.58
N GLY A 173 1.03 -2.68 -14.51
CA GLY A 173 2.38 -3.26 -14.56
C GLY A 173 2.42 -4.74 -14.94
N LEU A 174 1.44 -5.53 -14.47
CA LEU A 174 1.29 -6.94 -14.83
C LEU A 174 0.94 -7.12 -16.30
N ARG A 175 0.01 -6.32 -16.84
CA ARG A 175 -0.37 -6.35 -18.27
C ARG A 175 0.81 -6.07 -19.18
N THR A 176 1.58 -5.02 -18.88
CA THR A 176 2.78 -4.66 -19.66
C THR A 176 3.83 -5.78 -19.63
N SER A 177 4.02 -6.43 -18.49
CA SER A 177 4.95 -7.57 -18.38
C SER A 177 4.51 -8.77 -19.23
N GLY A 178 3.21 -9.05 -19.29
CA GLY A 178 2.63 -10.12 -20.11
C GLY A 178 2.69 -9.85 -21.61
N SER A 179 2.51 -8.59 -22.04
CA SER A 179 2.64 -8.22 -23.45
C SER A 179 4.08 -8.34 -23.96
N SER A 180 5.07 -7.92 -23.15
CA SER A 180 6.49 -8.03 -23.53
C SER A 180 6.91 -9.49 -23.72
N GLY A 181 6.54 -10.39 -22.81
CA GLY A 181 6.90 -11.81 -22.93
C GLY A 181 6.26 -12.53 -24.12
N ARG A 182 5.06 -12.09 -24.56
CA ARG A 182 4.39 -12.65 -25.75
C ARG A 182 5.05 -12.22 -27.05
N SER A 183 5.50 -10.96 -27.13
CA SER A 183 6.24 -10.45 -28.30
C SER A 183 7.59 -11.14 -28.47
N ASP A 184 8.33 -11.39 -27.38
CA ASP A 184 9.63 -12.06 -27.42
C ASP A 184 9.48 -13.54 -27.84
N ALA A 185 8.45 -14.24 -27.35
CA ALA A 185 8.16 -15.62 -27.73
C ALA A 185 7.78 -15.74 -29.23
N ALA A 186 6.98 -14.80 -29.75
CA ALA A 186 6.61 -14.77 -31.16
C ALA A 186 7.82 -14.47 -32.08
N ALA A 187 8.76 -13.63 -31.64
CA ALA A 187 10.00 -13.34 -32.37
C ALA A 187 11.03 -14.48 -32.33
N GLY A 188 10.99 -15.32 -31.28
CA GLY A 188 11.83 -16.52 -31.18
C GLY A 188 11.34 -17.68 -32.04
N ALA A 189 10.03 -17.80 -32.26
CA ALA A 189 9.43 -18.86 -33.07
C ALA A 189 9.53 -18.63 -34.61
N SER A 190 9.93 -17.43 -35.04
CA SER A 190 10.11 -17.07 -36.46
C SER A 190 11.56 -17.16 -36.95
N ARG A 191 12.47 -17.69 -36.12
CA ARG A 191 13.88 -17.99 -36.47
C ARG A 191 14.08 -19.49 -36.57
#